data_AF-A0A0U2Q5U8-F1
#
_entry.id   AF-A0A0U2Q5U8-F1
#
_cell.length_a   1.000
_cell.length_b   1.000
_cell.length_c   1.000
_cell.angle_alpha   90.00
_cell.angle_beta   90.00
_cell.angle_gamma   90.00
#
_symmetry.space_group_name_H-M   'P 1'
#
loop_
_entity.id
_entity.type
_entity.pdbx_description
1 polymer ?
#
loop_
_entity_poly.entity_id
_entity_poly.type
_entity_poly.pdbx_seq_one_letter_code
_entity_poly.pdbx_strand_id
1 'polypeptide(L)'
;VIGLVAQFIGLLRWVFVVPVLARSYVAPGASEATKEACVIAFQTVNQFGGVLLGESVGQLFTILSMLLLSMLILRARIFKTWIAWLGIVTSGIYVLAQTELLHTAVPSFPSIGIAGFVGSVLWIVWMAALGILLVRQPKNV
;
A
#
# COMPACT_ATOMS: atom_id res chain seq x y z
N VAL A 1 -3.50 8.54 -9.51
CA VAL A 1 -4.96 8.70 -9.28
C VAL A 1 -5.63 7.36 -8.99
N ILE A 2 -5.59 6.38 -9.89
CA ILE A 2 -6.26 5.07 -9.67
C ILE A 2 -5.81 4.37 -8.38
N GLY A 3 -4.49 4.27 -8.13
CA GLY A 3 -3.98 3.68 -6.88
C GLY A 3 -4.42 4.41 -5.61
N LEU A 4 -4.60 5.74 -5.67
CA LEU A 4 -5.14 6.52 -4.57
C LEU A 4 -6.61 6.18 -4.32
N VAL A 5 -7.41 6.05 -5.38
CA VAL A 5 -8.82 5.66 -5.24
C VAL A 5 -8.94 4.25 -4.65
N ALA A 6 -8.12 3.30 -5.09
CA ALA A 6 -8.10 1.94 -4.54
C ALA A 6 -7.77 1.92 -3.04
N GLN A 7 -6.68 2.60 -2.64
CA GLN A 7 -6.28 2.73 -1.23
C GLN A 7 -7.35 3.42 -0.39
N PHE A 8 -7.93 4.50 -0.91
CA PHE A 8 -8.97 5.24 -0.24
C PHE A 8 -10.20 4.36 0.04
N ILE A 9 -10.70 3.65 -0.99
CA ILE A 9 -11.83 2.72 -0.82
C ILE A 9 -11.50 1.63 0.20
N GLY A 10 -10.28 1.09 0.19
CA GLY A 10 -9.84 0.13 1.20
C GLY A 10 -9.85 0.68 2.62
N LEU A 11 -9.45 1.94 2.81
CA LEU A 11 -9.47 2.62 4.11
C LEU A 11 -10.89 2.96 4.60
N LEU A 12 -11.83 3.21 3.68
CA LEU A 12 -13.21 3.57 4.03
C LEU A 12 -13.93 2.51 4.89
N ARG A 13 -13.48 1.25 4.90
CA ARG A 13 -13.98 0.22 5.81
C ARG A 13 -13.89 0.63 7.29
N TRP A 14 -12.84 1.36 7.67
CA TRP A 14 -12.65 1.82 9.05
C TRP A 14 -13.69 2.87 9.46
N VAL A 15 -14.22 3.62 8.50
CA VAL A 15 -15.23 4.67 8.73
C VAL A 15 -16.64 4.09 8.66
N PHE A 16 -16.93 3.29 7.62
CA PHE A 16 -18.31 2.87 7.34
C PHE A 16 -18.68 1.48 7.85
N VAL A 17 -17.72 0.55 7.95
CA VAL A 17 -18.03 -0.85 8.26
C VAL A 17 -17.68 -1.19 9.70
N VAL A 18 -16.43 -0.94 10.12
CA VAL A 18 -15.93 -1.33 11.44
C VAL A 18 -16.78 -0.77 12.59
N PRO A 19 -17.22 0.50 12.59
CA PRO A 19 -18.05 1.02 13.68
C PRO A 19 -19.42 0.36 13.78
N VAL A 20 -20.01 -0.06 12.66
CA VAL A 20 -21.30 -0.77 12.62
C VAL A 20 -21.15 -2.16 13.24
N LEU A 21 -20.13 -2.92 12.80
CA LEU A 21 -19.85 -4.25 13.34
C LEU A 21 -19.51 -4.21 14.83
N ALA A 22 -18.71 -3.23 15.25
CA ALA A 22 -18.33 -3.06 16.66
C ALA A 22 -19.55 -2.80 17.56
N ARG A 23 -20.47 -1.92 17.14
CA ARG A 23 -21.70 -1.66 17.90
C ARG A 23 -22.58 -2.90 18.01
N SER A 24 -22.73 -3.66 16.94
CA SER A 24 -23.50 -4.92 16.96
C SER A 24 -22.86 -5.98 17.84
N TYR A 25 -21.52 -6.06 17.86
CA TYR A 25 -20.78 -7.02 18.68
C TYR A 25 -20.94 -6.78 20.19
N VAL A 26 -20.93 -5.51 20.63
CA VAL A 26 -21.04 -5.14 22.06
C VAL A 26 -22.47 -4.81 22.50
N ALA A 27 -23.46 -4.98 21.63
CA ALA A 27 -24.85 -4.63 21.92
C ALA A 27 -25.38 -5.44 23.13
N PRO A 28 -26.16 -4.82 24.04
CA PRO A 28 -26.81 -5.54 25.11
C PRO A 28 -27.69 -6.67 24.57
N GLY A 29 -27.54 -7.89 25.10
CA GLY A 29 -28.28 -9.06 24.64
C GLY A 29 -27.79 -9.65 23.30
N ALA A 30 -26.65 -9.20 22.76
CA ALA A 30 -26.05 -9.82 21.58
C ALA A 30 -25.74 -11.30 21.84
N SER A 31 -26.35 -12.17 21.04
CA SER A 31 -26.08 -13.60 21.08
C SER A 31 -24.65 -13.92 20.64
N GLU A 32 -24.16 -15.09 21.05
CA GLU A 32 -22.86 -15.60 20.61
C GLU A 32 -22.77 -15.70 19.08
N ALA A 33 -23.82 -16.20 18.43
CA ALA A 33 -23.92 -16.24 16.98
C ALA A 33 -23.79 -14.85 16.31
N THR A 34 -24.34 -13.79 16.93
CA THR A 34 -24.21 -12.42 16.40
C THR A 34 -22.77 -11.94 16.49
N LYS A 35 -22.07 -12.26 17.59
CA LYS A 35 -20.67 -11.89 17.80
C LYS A 35 -19.76 -12.59 16.79
N GLU A 36 -19.94 -13.89 16.59
CA GLU A 36 -19.21 -14.67 15.58
C GLU A 36 -19.45 -14.12 14.18
N ALA A 37 -20.70 -13.84 13.82
CA ALA A 37 -21.04 -13.25 12.53
C ALA A 37 -20.34 -11.89 12.31
N CYS A 38 -20.27 -11.04 13.34
CA CYS A 38 -19.55 -9.77 13.26
C CYS A 38 -18.04 -9.97 13.03
N VAL A 39 -17.42 -10.97 13.68
CA VAL A 39 -16.01 -11.30 13.50
C VAL A 39 -15.74 -11.80 12.08
N ILE A 40 -16.54 -12.74 11.58
CA ILE A 40 -16.39 -13.24 10.20
C ILE A 40 -16.62 -12.13 9.18
N ALA A 41 -17.66 -11.31 9.35
CA ALA A 41 -17.91 -10.16 8.47
C ALA A 41 -16.74 -9.16 8.47
N PHE A 42 -16.15 -8.89 9.64
CA PHE A 42 -14.95 -8.08 9.76
C PHE A 42 -13.79 -8.71 8.99
N GLN A 43 -13.51 -10.00 9.18
CA GLN A 43 -12.43 -10.70 8.48
C GLN A 43 -12.61 -10.66 6.96
N THR A 44 -13.82 -10.90 6.45
CA THR A 44 -14.12 -10.85 5.02
C THR A 44 -13.84 -9.46 4.44
N VAL A 45 -14.37 -8.41 5.07
CA VAL A 45 -14.14 -7.04 4.61
C VAL A 45 -12.68 -6.62 4.81
N ASN A 46 -12.02 -7.14 5.85
CA ASN A 46 -10.61 -6.85 6.09
C ASN A 46 -9.72 -7.42 4.99
N GLN A 47 -9.96 -8.68 4.63
CA GLN A 47 -9.21 -9.39 3.60
C GLN A 47 -9.46 -8.80 2.21
N PHE A 48 -10.72 -8.59 1.85
CA PHE A 48 -11.06 -8.06 0.53
C PHE A 48 -10.74 -6.56 0.40
N GLY A 49 -11.24 -5.75 1.32
CA GLY A 49 -11.15 -4.30 1.24
C GLY A 49 -9.75 -3.77 1.59
N GLY A 50 -9.09 -4.35 2.60
CA GLY A 50 -7.75 -3.88 2.98
C GLY A 50 -6.67 -4.56 2.24
N VAL A 51 -6.50 -5.86 2.49
CA VAL A 51 -5.33 -6.60 2.00
C VAL A 51 -5.32 -6.54 0.47
N LEU A 52 -6.40 -6.98 -0.19
CA LEU A 52 -6.44 -7.00 -1.65
C LEU A 52 -6.56 -5.60 -2.27
N LEU A 53 -7.64 -4.86 -1.97
CA LEU A 53 -7.92 -3.60 -2.66
C LEU A 53 -7.04 -2.45 -2.17
N GLY A 54 -6.90 -2.30 -0.85
CA GLY A 54 -6.16 -1.20 -0.26
C GLY A 54 -4.65 -1.37 -0.42
N GLU A 55 -4.11 -2.45 0.14
CA GLU A 55 -2.67 -2.69 0.27
C GLU A 55 -2.08 -3.26 -1.01
N SER A 56 -2.60 -4.37 -1.55
CA SER A 56 -2.02 -4.99 -2.75
C SER A 56 -2.16 -4.08 -3.97
N VAL A 57 -3.38 -3.74 -4.37
CA VAL A 57 -3.61 -2.91 -5.57
C VAL A 57 -2.99 -1.52 -5.39
N GLY A 58 -3.16 -0.92 -4.21
CA GLY A 58 -2.56 0.37 -3.87
C GLY A 58 -1.04 0.39 -4.00
N GLN A 59 -0.36 -0.57 -3.36
CA GLN A 59 1.10 -0.69 -3.41
C GLN A 59 1.59 -0.99 -4.83
N LEU A 60 0.90 -1.85 -5.59
CA LEU A 60 1.27 -2.14 -6.98
C LEU A 60 1.27 -0.88 -7.86
N PHE A 61 0.28 0.01 -7.69
CA PHE A 61 0.28 1.30 -8.39
C PHE A 61 1.41 2.22 -7.91
N THR A 62 1.72 2.24 -6.61
CA THR A 62 2.86 2.98 -6.07
C THR A 62 4.16 2.48 -6.70
N ILE A 63 4.41 1.17 -6.66
CA ILE A 63 5.57 0.50 -7.26
C ILE A 63 5.68 0.83 -8.75
N LEU A 64 4.59 0.69 -9.49
CA LEU A 64 4.56 0.99 -10.92
C LEU A 64 4.90 2.46 -11.17
N SER A 65 4.35 3.38 -10.38
CA SER A 65 4.67 4.81 -10.53
C SER A 65 6.14 5.11 -10.26
N MET A 66 6.74 4.49 -9.23
CA MET A 66 8.17 4.63 -8.93
C MET A 66 9.03 4.14 -10.09
N LEU A 67 8.69 2.97 -10.64
CA LEU A 67 9.42 2.37 -11.75
C LEU A 67 9.34 3.25 -13.00
N LEU A 68 8.12 3.68 -13.39
CA LEU A 68 7.90 4.53 -14.56
C LEU A 68 8.60 5.89 -14.42
N LEU A 69 8.49 6.55 -13.26
CA LEU A 69 9.16 7.81 -13.00
C LEU A 69 10.68 7.66 -13.03
N SER A 70 11.22 6.59 -12.44
CA SER A 70 12.65 6.33 -12.45
C SER A 70 13.18 6.07 -13.87
N MET A 71 12.44 5.31 -14.69
CA MET A 71 12.78 5.11 -16.10
C MET A 71 12.73 6.42 -16.90
N LEU A 72 11.73 7.26 -16.64
CA LEU A 72 11.64 8.58 -17.28
C LEU A 72 12.83 9.47 -16.91
N ILE A 73 13.27 9.45 -15.66
CA ILE A 73 14.45 10.20 -15.20
C ILE A 73 15.72 9.74 -15.94
N LEU A 74 15.92 8.42 -16.10
CA LEU A 74 17.06 7.88 -16.86
C LEU A 74 17.02 8.29 -18.33
N ARG A 75 15.83 8.22 -18.96
CA ARG A 75 15.65 8.54 -20.38
C ARG A 75 15.84 10.03 -20.66
N ALA A 76 15.21 10.88 -19.85
CA ALA A 76 15.19 12.32 -20.08
C ALA A 76 16.41 13.05 -19.49
N ARG A 77 17.22 12.37 -18.67
CA ARG A 77 18.41 12.92 -17.98
C ARG A 77 18.12 14.22 -17.20
N ILE A 78 16.88 14.38 -16.73
CA ILE A 78 16.40 15.59 -16.03
C ILE A 78 17.03 15.71 -14.63
N PHE A 79 17.32 14.59 -13.98
CA PHE A 79 17.91 14.53 -12.65
C PHE A 79 19.15 13.65 -12.62
N LYS A 80 19.84 13.66 -11.46
CA LYS A 80 21.00 12.80 -11.19
C LYS A 80 20.59 11.32 -11.27
N THR A 81 21.38 10.49 -11.94
CA THR A 81 21.09 9.06 -12.19
C THR A 81 20.88 8.22 -10.93
N TRP A 82 21.48 8.60 -9.79
CA TRP A 82 21.32 7.86 -8.54
C TRP A 82 19.86 7.83 -8.04
N ILE A 83 19.06 8.89 -8.27
CA ILE A 83 17.67 8.91 -7.79
C ILE A 83 16.81 7.91 -8.56
N ALA A 84 17.11 7.72 -9.84
CA ALA A 84 16.41 6.74 -10.65
C ALA A 84 16.78 5.31 -10.22
N TRP A 85 18.07 5.04 -9.98
CA TRP A 85 18.48 3.73 -9.48
C TRP A 85 17.88 3.42 -8.11
N LEU A 86 17.84 4.40 -7.20
CA LEU A 86 17.18 4.23 -5.90
C LEU A 86 15.70 3.85 -6.08
N GLY A 87 14.98 4.53 -6.98
CA GLY A 87 13.57 4.23 -7.23
C GLY A 87 13.34 2.85 -7.86
N ILE A 88 14.20 2.43 -8.80
CA ILE A 88 14.14 1.09 -9.40
C ILE A 88 14.39 0.00 -8.35
N VAL A 89 15.49 0.11 -7.59
CA VAL A 89 15.84 -0.88 -6.55
C VAL A 89 14.75 -0.94 -5.48
N THR A 90 14.27 0.23 -5.03
CA THR A 90 13.19 0.29 -4.04
C THR A 90 11.91 -0.36 -4.57
N SER A 91 11.53 -0.09 -5.82
CA SER A 91 10.35 -0.71 -6.43
C SER A 91 10.46 -2.24 -6.46
N GLY A 92 11.65 -2.78 -6.76
CA GLY A 92 11.90 -4.22 -6.74
C GLY A 92 11.77 -4.83 -5.35
N ILE A 93 12.33 -4.17 -4.32
CA ILE A 93 12.17 -4.60 -2.92
C ILE A 93 10.69 -4.52 -2.51
N TYR A 94 9.99 -3.46 -2.92
CA TYR A 94 8.62 -3.23 -2.51
C TYR A 94 7.63 -4.21 -3.20
N VAL A 95 7.94 -4.74 -4.38
CA VAL A 95 7.20 -5.88 -4.97
C VAL A 95 7.22 -7.10 -4.05
N LEU A 96 8.32 -7.34 -3.34
CA LEU A 96 8.41 -8.47 -2.41
C LEU A 96 7.42 -8.34 -1.23
N ALA A 97 6.92 -7.14 -0.93
CA ALA A 97 5.86 -6.95 0.07
C ALA A 97 4.56 -7.67 -0.32
N GLN A 98 4.33 -7.92 -1.62
CA GLN A 98 3.15 -8.67 -2.08
C GLN A 98 3.16 -10.11 -1.58
N THR A 99 4.33 -10.66 -1.24
CA THR A 99 4.45 -12.04 -0.73
C THR A 99 3.76 -12.21 0.62
N GLU A 100 3.86 -11.22 1.50
CA GLU A 100 3.17 -11.19 2.79
C GLU A 100 1.65 -11.10 2.61
N LEU A 101 1.20 -10.24 1.70
CA LEU A 101 -0.22 -10.08 1.39
C LEU A 101 -0.79 -11.37 0.80
N LEU A 102 -0.07 -12.06 -0.09
CA LEU A 102 -0.47 -13.35 -0.64
C LEU A 102 -0.49 -14.45 0.42
N HIS A 103 0.44 -14.45 1.37
CA HIS A 103 0.48 -15.42 2.47
C HIS A 103 -0.78 -15.35 3.34
N THR A 104 -1.43 -14.18 3.46
CA THR A 104 -2.72 -14.09 4.19
C THR A 104 -3.86 -14.86 3.52
N ALA A 105 -3.82 -15.05 2.20
CA ALA A 105 -4.81 -15.80 1.44
C ALA A 105 -4.39 -17.25 1.17
N VAL A 106 -3.09 -17.48 0.98
CA VAL A 106 -2.49 -18.78 0.68
C VAL A 106 -1.34 -19.01 1.67
N PRO A 107 -1.60 -19.62 2.84
CA PRO A 107 -0.59 -19.77 3.90
C PRO A 107 0.65 -20.60 3.51
N SER A 108 0.58 -21.38 2.42
CA SER A 108 1.73 -22.13 1.88
C SER A 108 2.67 -21.27 1.04
N PHE A 109 2.29 -20.04 0.69
CA PHE A 109 3.12 -19.13 -0.09
C PHE A 109 4.18 -18.49 0.81
N PRO A 110 5.48 -18.46 0.43
CA PRO A 110 6.52 -17.89 1.29
C PRO A 110 6.30 -16.39 1.51
N SER A 111 6.41 -15.92 2.76
CA SER A 111 6.31 -14.51 3.11
C SER A 111 7.67 -13.90 3.46
N ILE A 112 7.92 -12.69 2.94
CA ILE A 112 9.09 -11.88 3.29
C ILE A 112 8.61 -10.69 4.11
N GLY A 113 8.32 -10.92 5.41
CA GLY A 113 7.66 -9.91 6.27
C GLY A 113 8.44 -8.60 6.46
N ILE A 114 9.76 -8.58 6.21
CA ILE A 114 10.54 -7.34 6.30
C ILE A 114 10.44 -6.46 5.04
N ALA A 115 9.99 -7.03 3.91
CA ALA A 115 9.99 -6.35 2.62
C ALA A 115 9.00 -5.17 2.58
N GLY A 116 7.82 -5.30 3.19
CA GLY A 116 6.84 -4.22 3.28
C GLY A 116 7.38 -3.01 4.04
N PHE A 117 8.01 -3.25 5.19
CA PHE A 117 8.62 -2.20 6.00
C PHE A 117 9.78 -1.52 5.25
N VAL A 118 10.74 -2.29 4.75
CA VAL A 118 11.91 -1.73 4.05
C VAL A 118 11.49 -1.00 2.77
N GLY A 119 10.59 -1.60 1.97
CA GLY A 119 10.09 -1.01 0.73
C GLY A 119 9.38 0.33 0.95
N SER A 120 8.52 0.41 1.97
CA SER A 120 7.80 1.65 2.29
C SER A 120 8.72 2.76 2.82
N VAL A 121 9.68 2.43 3.69
CA VAL A 121 10.67 3.40 4.19
C VAL A 121 11.54 3.94 3.05
N LEU A 122 12.06 3.05 2.20
CA LEU A 122 12.84 3.45 1.04
C LEU A 122 12.02 4.28 0.05
N TRP A 123 10.73 3.98 -0.13
CA TRP A 123 9.83 4.77 -0.96
C TRP A 123 9.68 6.20 -0.42
N ILE A 124 9.51 6.37 0.89
CA ILE A 124 9.44 7.69 1.53
C ILE A 124 10.75 8.46 1.31
N VAL A 125 11.90 7.81 1.52
CA VAL A 125 13.22 8.43 1.29
C VAL A 125 13.38 8.86 -0.17
N TRP A 126 12.98 8.01 -1.11
CA TRP A 126 13.02 8.31 -2.54
C TRP A 126 12.10 9.48 -2.91
N MET A 127 10.85 9.49 -2.42
CA MET A 127 9.90 10.58 -2.64
C MET A 127 10.40 11.91 -2.09
N ALA A 128 10.94 11.91 -0.86
CA ALA A 128 11.50 13.11 -0.24
C ALA A 128 12.70 13.65 -1.05
N ALA A 129 13.62 12.77 -1.46
CA ALA A 129 14.76 13.15 -2.28
C ALA A 129 14.33 13.70 -3.64
N LEU A 130 13.36 13.07 -4.31
CA LEU A 130 12.81 13.56 -5.58
C LEU A 130 12.15 14.93 -5.42
N GLY A 131 11.37 15.13 -4.35
CA GLY A 131 10.76 16.41 -4.02
C GLY A 131 11.78 17.53 -3.79
N ILE A 132 12.86 17.25 -3.04
CA ILE A 132 13.95 18.21 -2.83
C ILE A 132 14.64 18.57 -4.15
N LEU A 133 14.89 17.59 -5.02
CA LEU A 133 15.50 17.84 -6.32
C LEU A 133 14.60 18.71 -7.22
N LEU A 134 13.29 18.46 -7.23
CA LEU A 134 12.31 19.26 -7.96
C LEU A 134 12.27 20.71 -7.48
N VAL A 135 12.25 20.95 -6.16
CA VAL A 135 12.24 22.31 -5.59
C VAL A 135 13.55 23.06 -5.86
N ARG A 136 14.68 22.34 -5.90
CA ARG A 136 16.00 22.92 -6.15
C ARG A 136 16.32 23.15 -7.63
N GLN A 137 15.46 22.70 -8.56
CA GLN A 137 15.69 23.02 -9.96
C GLN A 137 15.52 24.53 -10.18
N PRO A 138 16.49 25.20 -10.82
CA PRO A 138 16.33 26.61 -11.18
C PRO A 138 15.11 26.72 -12.09
N LYS A 139 14.19 27.63 -11.73
CA LYS A 139 13.10 28.02 -12.63
C LYS A 139 13.76 28.70 -13.82
N ASN A 140 13.86 28.01 -14.94
CA ASN A 140 14.11 28.67 -16.22
C ASN A 140 12.83 29.47 -16.53
N VAL A 141 12.81 30.73 -16.09
CA VAL A 141 11.87 31.75 -16.56
C VAL A 141 12.43 32.35 -17.83
#